data_AF-A0AAJ6XN31-F1
#
_entry.id   AF-A0AAJ6XN31-F1
#
_cell.length_a   1.000
_cell.length_b   1.000
_cell.length_c   1.000
_cell.angle_alpha   90.00
_cell.angle_beta   90.00
_cell.angle_gamma   90.00
#
_symmetry.space_group_name_H-M   'P 1'
#
loop_
_entity.id
_entity.type
_entity.pdbx_description
1 polymer ?
#
loop_
_entity_poly.entity_id
_entity_poly.type
_entity_poly.pdbx_seq_one_letter_code
_entity_poly.pdbx_strand_id
1 'polypeptide(L)'
;MGRKRASPVNVLFGWVRRQSMKVKILAGVVLALCFLVALKHSVKDHEYFFIFSEAIHAAGIFVLIYKLTTHKTCSGLSLKTQEITALFLAARLICGVLMELDAHSVLDMATLISTTWVIYMIRFKLKSTYIKELDNMPLYYLVVPCSILALIVNPFTRFCYFSQVLWAFCVFLESVSVLPQLRLMQNAKMIEPFTAHYVFALGIARFLSCAHWIIQVYETRGMYLFLIGSGYFWFPAALLAEAVQTFILADFCYYYVKSFMQGQLLMRMPV
;
A
#
# COMPACT_ATOMS: atom_id res chain seq x y z
N MET A 1 8.31 -8.44 47.12
CA MET A 1 8.60 -7.63 45.91
C MET A 1 8.79 -8.57 44.72
N GLY A 2 7.80 -8.69 43.83
CA GLY A 2 7.85 -9.60 42.69
C GLY A 2 8.74 -9.07 41.57
N ARG A 3 9.83 -9.78 41.27
CA ARG A 3 10.71 -9.56 40.11
C ARG A 3 9.87 -9.79 38.84
N LYS A 4 9.44 -8.72 38.16
CA LYS A 4 8.84 -8.84 36.82
C LYS A 4 9.89 -9.48 35.90
N ARG A 5 9.75 -10.78 35.59
CA ARG A 5 10.55 -11.45 34.55
C ARG A 5 10.36 -10.65 33.26
N ALA A 6 11.45 -10.08 32.74
CA ALA A 6 11.41 -9.42 31.43
C ALA A 6 10.92 -10.46 30.40
N SER A 7 9.85 -10.12 29.67
CA SER A 7 9.33 -10.97 28.60
C SER A 7 10.47 -11.36 27.65
N PRO A 8 10.55 -12.61 27.16
CA PRO A 8 11.55 -13.04 26.18
C PRO A 8 11.64 -12.09 24.98
N VAL A 9 10.50 -11.54 24.57
CA VAL A 9 10.38 -10.53 23.50
C VAL A 9 11.13 -9.25 23.85
N ASN A 10 11.05 -8.80 25.10
CA ASN A 10 11.73 -7.58 25.56
C ASN A 10 13.26 -7.77 25.64
N VAL A 11 13.72 -8.98 25.98
CA VAL A 11 15.14 -9.34 26.00
C VAL A 11 15.72 -9.37 24.58
N LEU A 12 15.02 -10.05 23.66
CA LEU A 12 15.38 -10.09 22.25
C LEU A 12 15.46 -8.68 21.66
N PHE A 13 14.45 -7.85 21.92
CA PHE A 13 14.40 -6.48 21.42
C PHE A 13 15.52 -5.60 22.00
N GLY A 14 15.82 -5.74 23.30
CA GLY A 14 16.95 -5.07 23.93
C GLY A 14 18.29 -5.46 23.29
N TRP A 15 18.44 -6.72 22.89
CA TRP A 15 19.60 -7.19 22.15
C TRP A 15 19.66 -6.60 20.73
N VAL A 16 18.57 -6.65 19.96
CA VAL A 16 18.49 -6.09 18.60
C VAL A 16 18.81 -4.59 18.60
N ARG A 17 18.31 -3.83 19.58
CA ARG A 17 18.54 -2.38 19.68
C ARG A 17 20.02 -2.04 19.82
N ARG A 18 20.80 -2.87 20.52
CA ARG A 18 22.24 -2.71 20.75
C ARG A 18 23.11 -3.10 19.55
N GLN A 19 22.54 -3.76 18.54
CA GLN A 19 23.29 -4.15 17.35
C GLN A 19 23.60 -2.96 16.43
N SER A 20 24.69 -3.08 15.67
CA SER A 20 25.07 -2.11 14.65
C SER A 20 24.04 -2.04 13.52
N MET A 21 24.01 -0.94 12.77
CA MET A 21 23.08 -0.78 11.63
C MET A 21 23.29 -1.87 10.57
N LYS A 22 24.54 -2.30 10.33
CA LYS A 22 24.85 -3.40 9.41
C LYS A 22 24.18 -4.71 9.83
N VAL A 23 24.24 -5.05 11.13
CA VAL A 23 23.62 -6.27 11.67
C VAL A 23 22.09 -6.17 11.61
N LYS A 24 21.51 -5.01 11.87
CA LYS A 24 20.06 -4.78 11.75
C LYS A 24 19.56 -4.96 10.31
N ILE A 25 20.30 -4.40 9.35
CA ILE A 25 20.00 -4.56 7.92
C ILE A 25 20.11 -6.03 7.52
N LEU A 26 21.21 -6.71 7.88
CA LEU A 26 21.39 -8.12 7.58
C LEU A 26 20.29 -9.00 8.19
N ALA A 27 19.96 -8.79 9.47
CA ALA A 27 18.88 -9.50 10.13
C ALA A 27 17.52 -9.25 9.46
N GLY A 28 17.25 -8.02 9.04
CA GLY A 28 16.06 -7.67 8.27
C GLY A 28 15.99 -8.40 6.93
N VAL A 29 17.10 -8.43 6.18
CA VAL A 29 17.21 -9.17 4.91
C VAL A 29 16.99 -10.66 5.12
N VAL A 30 17.64 -11.27 6.12
CA VAL A 30 17.46 -12.69 6.43
C VAL A 30 16.01 -12.99 6.82
N LEU A 31 15.39 -12.16 7.67
CA LEU A 31 13.98 -12.32 8.04
C LEU A 31 13.05 -12.20 6.82
N ALA A 32 13.30 -11.24 5.93
CA ALA A 32 12.53 -11.07 4.70
C ALA A 32 12.67 -12.30 3.78
N LEU A 33 13.89 -12.83 3.61
CA LEU A 33 14.13 -14.04 2.82
C LEU A 33 13.46 -15.27 3.45
N CYS A 34 13.58 -15.46 4.77
CA CYS A 34 12.90 -16.53 5.48
C CYS A 34 11.37 -16.42 5.34
N PHE A 35 10.83 -15.20 5.43
CA PHE A 35 9.41 -14.94 5.22
C PHE A 35 8.98 -15.30 3.79
N LEU A 36 9.72 -14.87 2.76
CA LEU A 36 9.43 -15.23 1.37
C LEU A 36 9.47 -16.75 1.13
N VAL A 37 10.45 -17.45 1.71
CA VAL A 37 10.56 -18.92 1.62
C VAL A 37 9.38 -19.60 2.33
N ALA A 38 9.04 -19.13 3.54
CA ALA A 38 7.92 -19.66 4.30
C ALA A 38 6.59 -19.43 3.59
N LEU A 39 6.38 -18.23 3.04
CA LEU A 39 5.23 -17.91 2.21
C LEU A 39 5.12 -18.87 1.03
N LYS A 40 6.18 -18.98 0.22
CA LYS A 40 6.21 -19.89 -0.94
C LYS A 40 5.88 -21.34 -0.57
N HIS A 41 6.38 -21.83 0.57
CA HIS A 41 6.14 -23.20 0.99
C HIS A 41 4.73 -23.43 1.56
N SER A 42 4.14 -22.40 2.19
CA SER A 42 2.85 -22.50 2.87
C SER A 42 1.66 -22.38 1.92
N VAL A 43 1.81 -21.67 0.81
CA VAL A 43 0.73 -21.39 -0.13
C VAL A 43 1.07 -21.99 -1.48
N LYS A 44 0.40 -23.10 -1.83
CA LYS A 44 0.60 -23.80 -3.11
C LYS A 44 -0.07 -23.09 -4.29
N ASP A 45 -1.22 -22.43 -4.07
CA ASP A 45 -1.91 -21.67 -5.10
C ASP A 45 -1.69 -20.16 -4.93
N HIS A 46 -1.11 -19.56 -5.97
CA HIS A 46 -0.71 -18.16 -5.99
C HIS A 46 -1.88 -17.18 -5.78
N GLU A 47 -3.11 -17.60 -6.09
CA GLU A 47 -4.34 -16.83 -5.92
C GLU A 47 -4.65 -16.50 -4.45
N TYR A 48 -4.28 -17.37 -3.50
CA TYR A 48 -4.53 -17.11 -2.07
C TYR A 48 -3.71 -15.95 -1.51
N PHE A 49 -2.53 -15.67 -2.08
CA PHE A 49 -1.73 -14.51 -1.66
C PHE A 49 -2.43 -13.20 -1.96
N PHE A 50 -2.97 -13.10 -3.17
CA PHE A 50 -3.70 -11.93 -3.59
C PHE A 50 -4.95 -11.74 -2.73
N ILE A 51 -5.72 -12.81 -2.54
CA ILE A 51 -6.93 -12.78 -1.70
C ILE A 51 -6.59 -12.36 -0.26
N PHE A 52 -5.49 -12.85 0.30
CA PHE A 52 -5.06 -12.48 1.64
C PHE A 52 -4.61 -11.02 1.74
N SER A 53 -3.88 -10.52 0.73
CA SER A 53 -3.51 -9.11 0.62
C SER A 53 -4.74 -8.21 0.61
N GLU A 54 -5.72 -8.51 -0.25
CA GLU A 54 -6.97 -7.75 -0.34
C GLU A 54 -7.83 -7.89 0.92
N ALA A 55 -7.85 -9.04 1.58
CA ALA A 55 -8.55 -9.20 2.85
C ALA A 55 -7.98 -8.29 3.95
N ILE A 56 -6.65 -8.13 4.02
CA ILE A 56 -6.01 -7.21 4.96
C ILE A 56 -6.33 -5.75 4.59
N HIS A 57 -6.31 -5.42 3.31
CA HIS A 57 -6.69 -4.09 2.85
C HIS A 57 -8.15 -3.76 3.21
N ALA A 58 -9.07 -4.70 2.97
CA ALA A 58 -10.47 -4.60 3.36
C ALA A 58 -10.63 -4.45 4.87
N ALA A 59 -9.86 -5.18 5.70
CA ALA A 59 -9.84 -4.99 7.14
C ALA A 59 -9.45 -3.55 7.53
N GLY A 60 -8.45 -2.95 6.85
CA GLY A 60 -8.10 -1.55 7.02
C GLY A 60 -9.25 -0.60 6.68
N ILE A 61 -9.98 -0.87 5.60
CA ILE A 61 -11.16 -0.09 5.20
C ILE A 61 -12.27 -0.21 6.26
N PHE A 62 -12.51 -1.39 6.83
CA PHE A 62 -13.48 -1.55 7.92
C PHE A 62 -13.10 -0.74 9.17
N VAL A 63 -11.81 -0.67 9.52
CA VAL A 63 -11.32 0.20 10.60
C VAL A 63 -11.63 1.67 10.30
N LEU A 64 -11.44 2.09 9.04
CA LEU A 64 -11.76 3.44 8.59
C LEU A 64 -13.26 3.73 8.64
N ILE A 65 -14.09 2.79 8.18
CA ILE A 65 -15.56 2.89 8.26
C ILE A 65 -15.99 3.03 9.72
N TYR A 66 -15.49 2.18 10.62
CA TYR A 66 -15.80 2.26 12.05
C TYR A 66 -15.45 3.63 12.63
N LYS A 67 -14.28 4.18 12.28
CA LYS A 67 -13.87 5.52 12.70
C LYS A 67 -14.87 6.59 12.23
N LEU A 68 -15.24 6.58 10.95
CA LEU A 68 -16.12 7.59 10.36
C LEU A 68 -17.56 7.47 10.89
N THR A 69 -18.04 6.27 11.19
CA THR A 69 -19.40 6.03 11.69
C THR A 69 -19.54 6.22 13.20
N THR A 70 -18.62 5.69 14.00
CA THR A 70 -18.68 5.69 15.48
C THR A 70 -18.01 6.93 16.07
N HIS A 71 -16.79 7.26 15.64
CA HIS A 71 -16.06 8.41 16.18
C HIS A 71 -16.43 9.74 15.51
N LYS A 72 -17.19 9.72 14.41
CA LYS A 72 -17.69 10.91 13.70
C LYS A 72 -16.60 11.96 13.39
N THR A 73 -15.41 11.50 13.01
CA THR A 73 -14.29 12.38 12.65
C THR A 73 -13.52 11.81 11.46
N CYS A 74 -13.14 12.70 10.53
CA CYS A 74 -12.21 12.40 9.44
C CYS A 74 -10.83 13.07 9.62
N SER A 75 -10.52 13.57 10.82
CA SER A 75 -9.21 14.13 11.13
C SER A 75 -8.09 13.11 10.85
N GLY A 76 -6.97 13.59 10.31
CA GLY A 76 -5.85 12.73 9.90
C GLY A 76 -6.08 11.92 8.62
N LEU A 77 -7.21 12.06 7.91
CA LEU A 77 -7.46 11.37 6.64
C LEU A 77 -7.35 12.35 5.46
N SER A 78 -6.57 11.98 4.45
CA SER A 78 -6.38 12.77 3.22
C SER A 78 -7.51 12.47 2.25
N LEU A 79 -8.28 13.51 1.92
CA LEU A 79 -9.29 13.43 0.86
C LEU A 79 -8.62 13.16 -0.48
N LYS A 80 -7.45 13.75 -0.70
CA LYS A 80 -6.67 13.63 -1.94
C LYS A 80 -6.22 12.20 -2.23
N THR A 81 -5.76 11.46 -1.23
CA THR A 81 -5.46 10.03 -1.41
C THR A 81 -6.71 9.24 -1.76
N GLN A 82 -7.86 9.51 -1.12
CA GLN A 82 -9.11 8.80 -1.44
C GLN A 82 -9.56 9.10 -2.88
N GLU A 83 -9.43 10.33 -3.35
CA GLU A 83 -9.77 10.72 -4.73
C GLU A 83 -8.87 10.07 -5.78
N ILE A 84 -7.55 10.03 -5.55
CA ILE A 84 -6.63 9.30 -6.42
C ILE A 84 -6.94 7.80 -6.40
N THR A 85 -7.28 7.26 -5.22
CA THR A 85 -7.65 5.85 -5.07
C THR A 85 -8.88 5.51 -5.89
N ALA A 86 -9.93 6.33 -5.78
CA ALA A 86 -11.12 6.18 -6.60
C ALA A 86 -10.82 6.32 -8.10
N LEU A 87 -9.93 7.23 -8.49
CA LEU A 87 -9.55 7.46 -9.89
C LEU A 87 -8.88 6.23 -10.51
N PHE A 88 -7.84 5.67 -9.86
CA PHE A 88 -7.17 4.49 -10.43
C PHE A 88 -8.06 3.24 -10.37
N LEU A 89 -8.90 3.07 -9.34
CA LEU A 89 -9.84 1.95 -9.25
C LEU A 89 -10.91 2.03 -10.35
N ALA A 90 -11.45 3.23 -10.61
CA ALA A 90 -12.41 3.44 -11.70
C ALA A 90 -11.77 3.13 -13.06
N ALA A 91 -10.54 3.61 -13.29
CA ALA A 91 -9.80 3.31 -14.51
C ALA A 91 -9.49 1.80 -14.65
N ARG A 92 -9.19 1.11 -13.54
CA ARG A 92 -8.94 -0.35 -13.53
C ARG A 92 -10.21 -1.14 -13.84
N LEU A 93 -11.34 -0.77 -13.27
CA LEU A 93 -12.64 -1.40 -13.58
C LEU A 93 -13.04 -1.20 -15.03
N ILE A 94 -12.80 0.00 -15.60
CA ILE A 94 -13.00 0.24 -17.03
C ILE A 94 -12.11 -0.70 -17.85
N CYS A 95 -10.85 -0.88 -17.48
CA CYS A 95 -9.96 -1.84 -18.14
C CYS A 95 -10.49 -3.29 -18.02
N GLY A 96 -10.93 -3.70 -16.82
CA GLY A 96 -11.49 -5.03 -16.57
C GLY A 96 -12.70 -5.31 -17.45
N VAL A 97 -13.63 -4.36 -17.60
CA VAL A 97 -14.78 -4.50 -18.50
C VAL A 97 -14.36 -4.60 -19.97
N LEU A 98 -13.29 -3.91 -20.38
CA LEU A 98 -12.81 -3.91 -21.77
C LEU A 98 -11.93 -5.12 -22.12
N MET A 99 -11.27 -5.73 -21.14
CA MET A 99 -10.32 -6.83 -21.35
C MET A 99 -10.94 -8.19 -21.03
N GLU A 100 -11.50 -8.36 -19.84
CA GLU A 100 -12.34 -9.48 -19.36
C GLU A 100 -12.57 -9.30 -17.85
N LEU A 101 -13.80 -9.55 -17.37
CA LEU A 101 -14.13 -9.48 -15.95
C LEU A 101 -13.60 -10.71 -15.21
N ASP A 102 -12.82 -10.48 -14.16
CA ASP A 102 -12.25 -11.50 -13.29
C ASP A 102 -12.69 -11.33 -11.82
N ALA A 103 -12.27 -12.25 -10.95
CA ALA A 103 -12.54 -12.16 -9.52
C ALA A 103 -11.92 -10.89 -8.89
N HIS A 104 -10.84 -10.37 -9.48
CA HIS A 104 -10.18 -9.14 -9.07
C HIS A 104 -11.09 -7.92 -9.28
N SER A 105 -11.82 -7.88 -10.40
CA SER A 105 -12.76 -6.82 -10.73
C SER A 105 -13.89 -6.66 -9.69
N VAL A 106 -14.31 -7.75 -9.05
CA VAL A 106 -15.30 -7.71 -7.95
C VAL A 106 -14.72 -7.03 -6.71
N LEU A 107 -13.48 -7.34 -6.37
CA LEU A 107 -12.76 -6.75 -5.22
C LEU A 107 -12.45 -5.27 -5.47
N ASP A 108 -12.02 -4.90 -6.67
CA ASP A 108 -11.82 -3.50 -7.07
C ASP A 108 -13.13 -2.70 -6.97
N MET A 109 -14.26 -3.30 -7.39
CA MET A 109 -15.57 -2.66 -7.29
C MET A 109 -15.98 -2.44 -5.82
N ALA A 110 -15.82 -3.44 -4.96
CA ALA A 110 -16.09 -3.29 -3.53
C ALA A 110 -15.21 -2.20 -2.88
N THR A 111 -13.94 -2.14 -3.27
CA THR A 111 -12.98 -1.13 -2.82
C THR A 111 -13.35 0.26 -3.34
N LEU A 112 -13.81 0.39 -4.58
CA LEU A 112 -14.25 1.66 -5.14
C LEU A 112 -15.52 2.19 -4.45
N ILE A 113 -16.50 1.31 -4.18
CA ILE A 113 -17.73 1.68 -3.47
C ILE A 113 -17.40 2.19 -2.07
N SER A 114 -16.57 1.47 -1.32
CA SER A 114 -16.16 1.87 0.04
C SER A 114 -15.35 3.16 0.03
N THR A 115 -14.41 3.33 -0.91
CA THR A 115 -13.63 4.57 -1.09
C THR A 115 -14.54 5.76 -1.43
N THR A 116 -15.50 5.58 -2.34
CA THR A 116 -16.47 6.62 -2.71
C THR A 116 -17.33 7.01 -1.51
N TRP A 117 -17.74 6.05 -0.69
CA TRP A 117 -18.45 6.32 0.56
C TRP A 117 -17.59 7.12 1.55
N VAL A 118 -16.30 6.81 1.69
CA VAL A 118 -15.36 7.59 2.50
C VAL A 118 -15.25 9.03 1.98
N ILE A 119 -15.10 9.23 0.66
CA ILE A 119 -15.08 10.55 0.03
C ILE A 119 -16.36 11.33 0.36
N TYR A 120 -17.53 10.69 0.23
CA TYR A 120 -18.81 11.28 0.60
C TYR A 120 -18.84 11.71 2.07
N MET A 121 -18.38 10.85 2.97
CA MET A 121 -18.32 11.15 4.40
C MET A 121 -17.44 12.38 4.68
N ILE A 122 -16.26 12.48 4.06
CA ILE A 122 -15.35 13.62 4.24
C ILE A 122 -15.96 14.91 3.65
N ARG A 123 -16.49 14.85 2.43
CA ARG A 123 -16.96 16.05 1.70
C ARG A 123 -18.26 16.63 2.25
N PHE A 124 -19.16 15.79 2.77
CA PHE A 124 -20.52 16.22 3.13
C PHE A 124 -20.84 16.06 4.61
N LYS A 125 -20.54 14.91 5.22
CA LYS A 125 -20.99 14.61 6.60
C LYS A 125 -20.01 15.09 7.68
N LEU A 126 -18.71 14.97 7.43
CA LEU A 126 -17.63 15.21 8.38
C LEU A 126 -16.72 16.37 7.97
N LYS A 127 -17.20 17.21 7.05
CA LYS A 127 -16.43 18.34 6.47
C LYS A 127 -15.81 19.26 7.52
N SER A 128 -16.47 19.46 8.66
CA SER A 128 -15.97 20.29 9.76
C SER A 128 -14.71 19.73 10.45
N THR A 129 -14.50 18.42 10.39
CA THR A 129 -13.33 17.74 10.98
C THR A 129 -12.18 17.55 9.99
N TYR A 130 -12.39 17.92 8.73
CA TYR A 130 -11.37 17.83 7.69
C TYR A 130 -10.45 19.05 7.71
N ILE A 131 -9.15 18.82 7.89
CA ILE A 131 -8.13 19.86 8.04
C ILE A 131 -7.41 20.04 6.69
N LYS A 132 -7.95 20.91 5.84
CA LYS A 132 -7.47 21.12 4.47
C LYS A 132 -6.03 21.62 4.41
N GLU A 133 -5.59 22.37 5.42
CA GLU A 133 -4.26 22.96 5.53
C GLU A 133 -3.16 21.89 5.59
N LEU A 134 -3.48 20.72 6.16
CA LEU A 134 -2.58 19.58 6.25
C LEU A 134 -2.57 18.76 4.96
N ASP A 135 -3.67 18.72 4.20
CA ASP A 135 -3.81 18.01 2.92
C ASP A 135 -3.38 18.88 1.72
N ASN A 136 -2.16 19.39 1.77
CA ASN A 136 -1.70 20.45 0.85
C ASN A 136 -1.01 19.94 -0.42
N MET A 137 -0.79 18.64 -0.60
CA MET A 137 -0.09 18.07 -1.78
C MET A 137 -0.92 18.23 -3.07
N PRO A 138 -0.47 18.95 -4.10
CA PRO A 138 -1.24 19.06 -5.34
C PRO A 138 -1.31 17.74 -6.12
N LEU A 139 -2.51 17.35 -6.58
CA LEU A 139 -2.75 16.07 -7.25
C LEU A 139 -2.03 15.95 -8.59
N TYR A 140 -1.80 17.06 -9.30
CA TYR A 140 -1.16 17.05 -10.61
C TYR A 140 0.29 16.52 -10.56
N TYR A 141 0.98 16.64 -9.42
CA TYR A 141 2.31 16.06 -9.23
C TYR A 141 2.30 14.53 -9.26
N LEU A 142 1.13 13.90 -9.07
CA LEU A 142 0.97 12.45 -9.12
C LEU A 142 0.35 12.04 -10.46
N VAL A 143 -0.77 12.67 -10.83
CA VAL A 143 -1.53 12.29 -12.03
C VAL A 143 -0.73 12.54 -13.31
N VAL A 144 -0.09 13.72 -13.47
CA VAL A 144 0.57 14.08 -14.73
C VAL A 144 1.77 13.18 -15.02
N PRO A 145 2.73 12.94 -14.09
CA PRO A 145 3.83 12.02 -14.35
C PRO A 145 3.35 10.58 -14.63
N CYS A 146 2.32 10.11 -13.93
CA CYS A 146 1.76 8.77 -14.18
C CYS A 146 1.11 8.68 -15.57
N SER A 147 0.40 9.71 -16.02
CA SER A 147 -0.19 9.76 -17.37
C SER A 147 0.89 9.78 -18.46
N ILE A 148 1.95 10.58 -18.29
CA ILE A 148 3.07 10.62 -19.24
C ILE A 148 3.77 9.25 -19.28
N LEU A 149 4.06 8.66 -18.12
CA LEU A 149 4.72 7.37 -18.04
C LEU A 149 3.87 6.26 -18.67
N ALA A 150 2.56 6.28 -18.48
CA ALA A 150 1.62 5.33 -19.10
C ALA A 150 1.59 5.42 -20.64
N LEU A 151 1.78 6.61 -21.21
CA LEU A 151 1.88 6.78 -22.66
C LEU A 151 3.18 6.20 -23.23
N ILE A 152 4.27 6.23 -22.46
CA ILE A 152 5.59 5.75 -22.89
C ILE A 152 5.74 4.24 -22.63
N VAL A 153 5.29 3.78 -21.46
CA VAL A 153 5.45 2.41 -20.98
C VAL A 153 4.08 1.82 -20.69
N ASN A 154 3.57 1.05 -21.65
CA ASN A 154 2.30 0.34 -21.55
C ASN A 154 2.45 -1.12 -22.02
N PRO A 155 1.54 -2.01 -21.60
CA PRO A 155 1.59 -3.41 -21.98
C PRO A 155 1.14 -3.59 -23.42
N PHE A 156 2.03 -4.17 -24.24
CA PHE A 156 1.65 -4.63 -25.58
C PHE A 156 0.73 -5.85 -25.46
N THR A 157 -0.58 -5.63 -25.60
CA THR A 157 -1.61 -6.68 -25.55
C THR A 157 -2.45 -6.66 -26.83
N ARG A 158 -3.38 -7.62 -26.96
CA ARG A 158 -4.31 -7.69 -28.10
C ARG A 158 -5.41 -6.62 -28.07
N PHE A 159 -5.58 -5.94 -26.94
CA PHE A 159 -6.64 -4.95 -26.73
C PHE A 159 -6.28 -3.59 -27.34
N CYS A 160 -7.26 -2.69 -27.46
CA CYS A 160 -7.04 -1.37 -28.05
C CYS A 160 -6.00 -0.57 -27.24
N TYR A 161 -5.27 0.33 -27.92
CA TYR A 161 -4.21 1.13 -27.31
C TYR A 161 -4.69 1.94 -26.10
N PHE A 162 -5.93 2.42 -26.12
CA PHE A 162 -6.53 3.12 -25.00
C PHE A 162 -6.55 2.27 -23.72
N SER A 163 -7.00 1.00 -23.79
CA SER A 163 -7.01 0.10 -22.63
C SER A 163 -5.60 -0.21 -22.12
N GLN A 164 -4.61 -0.31 -23.01
CA GLN A 164 -3.21 -0.53 -22.64
C GLN A 164 -2.66 0.64 -21.81
N VAL A 165 -2.83 1.87 -22.32
CA VAL A 165 -2.42 3.09 -21.62
C VAL A 165 -3.20 3.27 -20.32
N LEU A 166 -4.51 3.00 -20.32
CA LEU A 166 -5.34 3.13 -19.13
C LEU A 166 -4.91 2.14 -18.04
N TRP A 167 -4.59 0.89 -18.41
CA TRP A 167 -4.07 -0.10 -17.47
C TRP A 167 -2.72 0.33 -16.88
N ALA A 168 -1.81 0.81 -17.72
CA ALA A 168 -0.53 1.38 -17.29
C ALA A 168 -0.70 2.55 -16.32
N PHE A 169 -1.62 3.46 -16.65
CA PHE A 169 -1.95 4.60 -15.80
C PHE A 169 -2.44 4.16 -14.41
N CYS A 170 -3.29 3.12 -14.33
CA CYS A 170 -3.77 2.61 -13.05
C CYS A 170 -2.64 2.08 -12.17
N VAL A 171 -1.74 1.27 -12.76
CA VAL A 171 -0.60 0.68 -12.04
C VAL A 171 0.34 1.76 -11.51
N PHE A 172 0.70 2.73 -12.36
CA PHE A 172 1.59 3.82 -11.92
C PHE A 172 0.93 4.71 -10.88
N LEU A 173 -0.35 5.09 -11.08
CA LEU A 173 -1.05 5.96 -10.14
C LEU A 173 -1.28 5.28 -8.79
N GLU A 174 -1.60 3.98 -8.79
CA GLU A 174 -1.72 3.18 -7.57
C GLU A 174 -0.42 3.21 -6.73
N SER A 175 0.73 3.07 -7.39
CA SER A 175 2.03 3.01 -6.69
C SER A 175 2.35 4.26 -5.86
N VAL A 176 1.80 5.41 -6.25
CA VAL A 176 2.08 6.71 -5.60
C VAL A 176 0.85 7.32 -4.91
N SER A 177 -0.31 6.66 -4.98
CA SER A 177 -1.60 7.15 -4.48
C SER A 177 -1.65 7.45 -2.97
N VAL A 178 -0.79 6.79 -2.20
CA VAL A 178 -0.72 6.92 -0.74
C VAL A 178 0.08 8.16 -0.28
N LEU A 179 0.81 8.81 -1.18
CA LEU A 179 1.68 9.94 -0.84
C LEU A 179 0.96 11.12 -0.16
N PRO A 180 -0.22 11.58 -0.62
CA PRO A 180 -0.96 12.65 0.06
C PRO A 180 -1.33 12.30 1.51
N GLN A 181 -1.75 11.06 1.76
CA GLN A 181 -2.04 10.54 3.11
C GLN A 181 -0.80 10.59 4.02
N LEU A 182 0.35 10.09 3.55
CA LEU A 182 1.58 10.12 4.33
C LEU A 182 2.04 11.57 4.60
N ARG A 183 1.96 12.44 3.59
CA ARG A 183 2.30 13.86 3.72
C ARG A 183 1.40 14.57 4.73
N LEU A 184 0.10 14.30 4.71
CA LEU A 184 -0.84 14.83 5.69
C LEU A 184 -0.46 14.38 7.10
N MET A 185 -0.13 13.11 7.29
CA MET A 185 0.24 12.57 8.60
C MET A 185 1.57 13.15 9.11
N GLN A 186 2.54 13.40 8.22
CA GLN A 186 3.76 14.15 8.54
C GLN A 186 3.44 15.58 8.99
N ASN A 187 2.56 16.28 8.26
CA ASN A 187 2.14 17.65 8.58
C ASN A 187 1.36 17.72 9.91
N ALA A 188 0.54 16.71 10.22
CA ALA A 188 -0.30 16.67 11.41
C ALA A 188 0.51 16.55 12.72
N LYS A 189 1.76 16.06 12.67
CA LYS A 189 2.67 15.76 13.81
C LYS A 189 2.16 14.73 14.82
N MET A 190 0.85 14.56 14.96
CA MET A 190 0.17 13.61 15.83
C MET A 190 -0.79 12.79 14.98
N ILE A 191 -0.59 11.48 14.97
CA ILE A 191 -1.37 10.57 14.13
C ILE A 191 -2.43 9.89 14.98
N GLU A 192 -3.68 9.92 14.50
CA GLU A 192 -4.78 9.22 15.12
C GLU A 192 -4.64 7.70 14.97
N PRO A 193 -4.88 6.90 16.03
CA PRO A 193 -4.67 5.45 16.01
C PRO A 193 -5.42 4.73 14.87
N PHE A 194 -6.70 5.05 14.66
CA PHE A 194 -7.51 4.41 13.61
C PHE A 194 -6.98 4.68 12.20
N THR A 195 -6.52 5.90 11.92
CA THR A 195 -5.85 6.21 10.66
C THR A 195 -4.56 5.42 10.54
N ALA A 196 -3.77 5.32 11.62
CA ALA A 196 -2.54 4.57 11.62
C ALA A 196 -2.76 3.08 11.32
N HIS A 197 -3.78 2.47 11.94
CA HIS A 197 -4.19 1.09 11.70
C HIS A 197 -4.60 0.85 10.23
N TYR A 198 -5.39 1.76 9.66
CA TYR A 198 -5.79 1.70 8.25
C TYR A 198 -4.57 1.75 7.31
N VAL A 199 -3.69 2.75 7.48
CA VAL A 199 -2.50 2.90 6.63
C VAL A 199 -1.52 1.74 6.84
N PHE A 200 -1.45 1.18 8.05
CA PHE A 200 -0.60 0.03 8.35
C PHE A 200 -1.13 -1.25 7.67
N ALA A 201 -2.45 -1.48 7.71
CA ALA A 201 -3.08 -2.57 6.99
C ALA A 201 -2.87 -2.44 5.48
N LEU A 202 -3.03 -1.24 4.92
CA LEU A 202 -2.68 -0.94 3.53
C LEU A 202 -1.21 -1.30 3.26
N GLY A 203 -0.28 -0.89 4.13
CA GLY A 203 1.14 -1.25 4.04
C GLY A 203 1.38 -2.76 3.97
N ILE A 204 0.78 -3.53 4.88
CA ILE A 204 0.92 -5.00 4.90
C ILE A 204 0.40 -5.61 3.59
N ALA A 205 -0.75 -5.16 3.08
CA ALA A 205 -1.28 -5.62 1.80
C ALA A 205 -0.25 -5.40 0.68
N ARG A 206 0.37 -4.22 0.61
CA ARG A 206 1.40 -3.93 -0.42
C ARG A 206 2.66 -4.77 -0.28
N PHE A 207 3.11 -5.05 0.94
CA PHE A 207 4.21 -6.01 1.16
C PHE A 207 3.90 -7.41 0.64
N LEU A 208 2.65 -7.88 0.83
CA LEU A 208 2.22 -9.19 0.35
C LEU A 208 2.09 -9.23 -1.17
N SER A 209 1.56 -8.17 -1.80
CA SER A 209 1.49 -8.05 -3.26
C SER A 209 2.90 -8.03 -3.87
N CYS A 210 3.83 -7.27 -3.29
CA CYS A 210 5.23 -7.28 -3.73
C CYS A 210 5.88 -8.66 -3.54
N ALA A 211 5.64 -9.34 -2.41
CA ALA A 211 6.14 -10.70 -2.18
C ALA A 211 5.61 -11.70 -3.22
N HIS A 212 4.33 -11.62 -3.56
CA HIS A 212 3.72 -12.44 -4.60
C HIS A 212 4.43 -12.26 -5.96
N TRP A 213 4.66 -11.01 -6.38
CA TRP A 213 5.38 -10.73 -7.62
C TRP A 213 6.84 -11.23 -7.60
N ILE A 214 7.55 -11.12 -6.48
CA ILE A 214 8.90 -11.66 -6.33
C ILE A 214 8.89 -13.20 -6.50
N ILE A 215 7.92 -13.88 -5.90
CA ILE A 215 7.76 -15.34 -6.04
C ILE A 215 7.50 -15.70 -7.51
N GLN A 216 6.59 -14.99 -8.20
CA GLN A 216 6.32 -15.24 -9.61
C GLN A 216 7.55 -15.05 -10.51
N VAL A 217 8.36 -14.01 -10.26
CA VAL A 217 9.62 -13.80 -10.99
C VAL A 217 10.60 -14.95 -10.78
N TYR A 218 10.70 -15.46 -9.55
CA TYR A 218 11.53 -16.63 -9.24
C TYR A 218 11.04 -17.89 -9.97
N GLU A 219 9.73 -18.16 -9.94
CA GLU A 219 9.16 -19.36 -10.57
C GLU A 219 9.25 -19.37 -12.08
N THR A 220 9.08 -18.20 -12.70
CA THR A 220 9.30 -18.02 -14.15
C THR A 220 10.77 -17.96 -14.54
N ARG A 221 11.70 -18.27 -13.61
CA ARG A 221 13.16 -18.25 -13.82
C ARG A 221 13.66 -16.90 -14.35
N GLY A 222 13.01 -15.81 -13.96
CA GLY A 222 13.36 -14.46 -14.39
C GLY A 222 12.90 -14.10 -15.80
N MET A 223 12.04 -14.90 -16.45
CA MET A 223 11.54 -14.62 -17.81
C MET A 223 11.00 -13.18 -17.94
N TYR A 224 10.25 -12.71 -16.93
CA TYR A 224 9.73 -11.33 -16.89
C TYR A 224 10.82 -10.24 -16.94
N LEU A 225 12.01 -10.53 -16.42
CA LEU A 225 13.15 -9.59 -16.43
C LEU A 225 13.92 -9.65 -17.76
N PHE A 226 14.02 -10.83 -18.38
CA PHE A 226 14.72 -11.00 -19.66
C PHE A 226 13.98 -10.39 -20.86
N LEU A 227 12.67 -10.13 -20.73
CA LEU A 227 11.85 -9.44 -21.74
C LEU A 227 12.33 -7.99 -22.02
N ILE A 228 13.19 -7.41 -21.15
CA ILE A 228 13.92 -6.18 -21.44
C ILE A 228 14.74 -6.29 -22.72
N GLY A 229 15.42 -7.43 -22.94
CA GLY A 229 16.25 -7.65 -24.12
C GLY A 229 15.48 -7.65 -25.44
N SER A 230 14.17 -7.90 -25.37
CA SER A 230 13.24 -7.80 -26.51
C SER A 230 12.60 -6.42 -26.70
N GLY A 231 12.97 -5.42 -25.89
CA GLY A 231 12.38 -4.07 -25.93
C GLY A 231 11.02 -3.95 -25.23
N TYR A 232 10.61 -4.98 -24.48
CA TYR A 232 9.35 -5.00 -23.74
C TYR A 232 9.55 -4.51 -22.30
N PHE A 233 9.30 -3.22 -22.06
CA PHE A 233 9.60 -2.55 -20.79
C PHE A 233 8.48 -2.67 -19.73
N TRP A 234 7.31 -3.20 -20.09
CA TRP A 234 6.14 -3.20 -19.21
C TRP A 234 6.33 -4.02 -17.91
N PHE A 235 6.73 -5.29 -18.00
CA PHE A 235 6.89 -6.13 -16.79
C PHE A 235 7.90 -5.55 -15.77
N PRO A 236 9.10 -5.11 -16.18
CA PRO A 236 10.01 -4.41 -15.27
C PRO A 236 9.41 -3.14 -14.65
N ALA A 237 8.66 -2.35 -15.43
CA ALA A 237 8.02 -1.14 -14.92
C ALA A 237 6.90 -1.46 -13.92
N ALA A 238 6.12 -2.52 -14.14
CA ALA A 238 5.11 -2.99 -13.19
C ALA A 238 5.75 -3.48 -11.88
N LEU A 239 6.83 -4.28 -11.96
CA LEU A 239 7.60 -4.70 -10.78
C LEU A 239 8.22 -3.52 -10.03
N LEU A 240 8.69 -2.51 -10.76
CA LEU A 240 9.21 -1.29 -10.17
C LEU A 240 8.10 -0.48 -9.47
N ALA A 241 6.89 -0.43 -10.04
CA ALA A 241 5.74 0.22 -9.42
C ALA A 241 5.37 -0.44 -8.08
N GLU A 242 5.36 -1.78 -8.03
CA GLU A 242 5.15 -2.55 -6.79
C GLU A 242 6.23 -2.26 -5.75
N ALA A 243 7.50 -2.18 -6.18
CA ALA A 243 8.61 -1.84 -5.31
C ALA A 243 8.52 -0.41 -4.78
N VAL A 244 8.15 0.56 -5.63
CA VAL A 244 7.94 1.97 -5.26
C VAL A 244 6.85 2.08 -4.19
N GLN A 245 5.70 1.44 -4.41
CA GLN A 245 4.59 1.48 -3.45
C GLN A 245 5.00 0.90 -2.09
N THR A 246 5.68 -0.24 -2.13
CA THR A 246 6.17 -0.93 -0.93
C THR A 246 7.20 -0.09 -0.18
N PHE A 247 8.12 0.54 -0.90
CA PHE A 247 9.16 1.39 -0.31
C PHE A 247 8.59 2.65 0.34
N ILE A 248 7.63 3.31 -0.31
CA ILE A 248 6.94 4.49 0.23
C ILE A 248 6.27 4.17 1.58
N LEU A 249 5.67 2.99 1.71
CA LEU A 249 4.98 2.55 2.93
C LEU A 249 5.92 1.97 4.00
N ALA A 250 7.14 1.57 3.62
CA ALA A 250 8.06 0.89 4.53
C ALA A 250 8.46 1.75 5.73
N ASP A 251 8.75 3.03 5.51
CA ASP A 251 9.12 3.95 6.60
C ASP A 251 7.97 4.11 7.60
N PHE A 252 6.75 4.31 7.09
CA PHE A 252 5.55 4.37 7.91
C PHE A 252 5.36 3.09 8.74
N CYS A 253 5.39 1.92 8.11
CA CYS A 253 5.21 0.64 8.79
C CYS A 253 6.27 0.40 9.86
N TYR A 254 7.53 0.79 9.60
CA TYR A 254 8.61 0.71 10.57
C TYR A 254 8.31 1.55 11.83
N TYR A 255 7.94 2.82 11.66
CA TYR A 255 7.63 3.69 12.80
C TYR A 255 6.34 3.29 13.51
N TYR A 256 5.35 2.75 12.79
CA TYR A 256 4.14 2.22 13.38
C TYR A 256 4.45 1.05 14.34
N VAL A 257 5.21 0.04 13.87
CA VAL A 257 5.61 -1.11 14.71
C VAL A 257 6.43 -0.63 15.91
N LYS A 258 7.36 0.30 15.69
CA LYS A 258 8.17 0.88 16.77
C LYS A 258 7.31 1.58 17.83
N SER A 259 6.31 2.38 17.43
CA SER A 259 5.39 3.07 18.35
C SER A 259 4.54 2.08 19.14
N PHE A 260 4.00 1.07 18.45
CA PHE A 260 3.17 0.03 19.05
C PHE A 260 3.95 -0.76 20.12
N MET A 261 5.18 -1.18 19.80
CA MET A 261 6.06 -1.89 20.73
C MET A 261 6.47 -1.05 21.95
N GLN A 262 6.52 0.28 21.81
CA GLN A 262 6.83 1.20 22.90
C GLN A 262 5.59 1.54 23.76
N GLY A 263 4.41 1.01 23.42
CA GLY A 263 3.15 1.34 24.10
C GLY A 263 2.70 2.78 23.85
N GLN A 264 3.25 3.46 22.85
CA GLN A 264 2.84 4.81 22.48
C GLN A 264 1.63 4.72 21.54
N LEU A 265 0.45 5.08 22.07
CA LEU A 265 -0.80 5.20 21.31
C LEU A 265 -0.75 6.31 20.25
N LEU A 266 0.11 7.31 20.45
CA LEU A 266 0.26 8.46 19.57
C LEU A 266 1.59 8.36 18.82
N MET A 267 1.49 8.12 17.51
CA MET A 267 2.65 8.03 16.62
C MET A 267 3.07 9.45 16.19
N ARG A 268 4.36 9.74 16.36
CA ARG A 268 5.03 10.90 15.76
C ARG A 268 5.93 10.41 14.63
N MET A 269 5.70 10.89 13.41
CA MET A 269 6.67 10.68 12.34
C MET A 269 7.88 11.60 12.52
N PRO A 270 9.09 11.17 12.15
CA PRO A 270 10.21 12.10 12.00
C PRO A 270 9.85 13.14 10.93
N VAL A 271 10.28 14.38 11.18
CA VAL A 271 10.13 15.50 10.25
C VAL A 271 11.09 15.34 9.09
#